data_AF-A0A2G3Q1H4-F1
#
_entry.id   AF-A0A2G3Q1H4-F1
#
_cell.length_a   1.000
_cell.length_b   1.000
_cell.length_c   1.000
_cell.angle_alpha   90.00
_cell.angle_beta   90.00
_cell.angle_gamma   90.00
#
_symmetry.space_group_name_H-M   'P 1'
#
loop_
_entity.id
_entity.type
_entity.pdbx_description
1 polymer ?
#
loop_
_entity_poly.entity_id
_entity_poly.type
_entity_poly.pdbx_seq_one_letter_code
_entity_poly.pdbx_strand_id
1 'polypeptide(L)'
;MEGQELQIIETEYGKFTNNTVTCQTAEEVYQKWLADNFKLVDGEYIALTEEEKQEQTKILSDKERIEILEAQLEASSQNQEFLEGCLMEMAQMVYA
;
A
#
# COMPACT_ATOMS: atom_id res chain seq x y z
N MET A 1 -0.19 -25.74 12.41
CA MET A 1 0.11 -24.33 12.66
C MET A 1 0.93 -24.29 13.93
N GLU A 2 2.26 -24.23 13.79
CA GLU A 2 3.15 -24.03 14.94
C GLU A 2 2.86 -22.63 15.50
N GLY A 3 2.63 -22.56 16.82
CA GLY A 3 2.26 -21.32 17.48
C GLY A 3 3.41 -20.34 17.40
N GLN A 4 3.21 -19.20 16.75
CA GLN A 4 4.11 -18.07 16.91
C GLN A 4 4.13 -17.70 18.41
N GLU A 5 5.30 -17.77 19.03
CA GLU A 5 5.48 -17.29 20.41
C GLU A 5 5.01 -15.83 20.49
N LEU A 6 4.22 -15.52 21.52
CA LEU A 6 3.77 -14.17 21.81
C LEU A 6 4.97 -13.31 22.19
N GLN A 7 5.48 -12.54 21.23
CA GLN A 7 6.47 -11.51 21.47
C GLN A 7 5.74 -10.24 21.94
N ILE A 8 6.24 -9.64 23.03
CA ILE A 8 5.71 -8.41 23.59
C ILE A 8 6.85 -7.40 23.66
N ILE A 9 6.63 -6.21 23.09
CA ILE A 9 7.53 -5.06 23.20
C ILE A 9 6.87 -4.04 24.12
N GLU A 10 7.54 -3.71 25.23
CA GLU A 10 7.10 -2.69 26.16
C GLU A 10 7.96 -1.43 25.99
N THR A 11 7.31 -0.30 25.78
CA THR A 11 7.95 1.01 25.56
C THR A 11 7.30 2.05 26.48
N GLU A 12 7.86 3.26 26.54
CA GLU A 12 7.24 4.38 27.25
C GLU A 12 5.85 4.76 26.68
N TYR A 13 5.55 4.36 25.44
CA TYR A 13 4.32 4.67 24.74
C TYR A 13 3.25 3.57 24.84
N GLY A 14 3.59 2.38 25.33
CA GLY A 14 2.65 1.27 25.47
C GLY A 14 3.26 -0.10 25.24
N LYS A 15 2.38 -1.11 25.13
CA LYS A 15 2.74 -2.51 24.89
C LYS A 15 2.25 -2.94 23.51
N PHE A 16 3.15 -3.52 22.73
CA PHE A 16 2.90 -4.00 21.37
C PHE A 16 3.08 -5.50 21.31
N THR A 17 2.18 -6.18 20.60
CA THR A 17 2.20 -7.64 20.42
C THR A 17 2.10 -7.99 18.95
N ASN A 18 2.43 -9.23 18.59
CA ASN A 18 2.21 -9.75 17.25
C ASN A 18 0.76 -9.51 16.80
N ASN A 19 0.56 -9.13 15.54
CA ASN A 19 -0.74 -9.06 14.91
C ASN A 19 -0.94 -10.33 14.07
N THR A 20 -1.75 -11.26 14.59
CA THR A 20 -2.00 -12.55 13.95
C THR A 20 -2.91 -12.45 12.73
N VAL A 21 -3.67 -11.35 12.58
CA VAL A 21 -4.55 -11.12 11.42
C VAL A 21 -3.75 -10.68 10.20
N THR A 22 -2.76 -9.81 10.43
CA THR A 22 -1.88 -9.27 9.37
C THR A 22 -0.55 -10.00 9.26
N CYS A 23 -0.33 -11.05 10.07
CA CYS A 23 0.91 -11.82 10.15
C CYS A 23 2.15 -10.96 10.49
N GLN A 24 1.98 -9.89 11.28
CA GLN A 24 3.08 -9.00 11.67
C GLN A 24 3.63 -9.39 13.05
N THR A 25 4.95 -9.33 13.19
CA THR A 25 5.66 -9.43 14.47
C THR A 25 5.39 -8.20 15.35
N ALA A 26 5.61 -8.33 16.67
CA ALA A 26 5.49 -7.20 17.59
C ALA A 26 6.38 -6.01 17.20
N GLU A 27 7.57 -6.28 16.66
CA GLU A 27 8.50 -5.26 16.16
C GLU A 27 7.90 -4.51 14.96
N GLU A 28 7.37 -5.22 13.97
CA GLU A 28 6.73 -4.59 12.80
C GLU A 28 5.51 -3.75 13.20
N VAL A 29 4.73 -4.22 14.18
CA VAL A 29 3.61 -3.46 14.74
C VAL A 29 4.10 -2.19 15.43
N TYR A 30 5.16 -2.27 16.24
CA TYR A 30 5.74 -1.12 16.92
C TYR A 30 6.35 -0.11 15.94
N GLN A 31 7.14 -0.57 14.97
CA GLN A 31 7.75 0.27 13.94
C GLN A 31 6.69 1.00 13.10
N LYS A 32 5.61 0.30 12.74
CA LYS A 32 4.48 0.93 12.04
C LYS A 32 3.82 2.00 12.91
N TRP A 33 3.56 1.68 14.18
CA TRP A 33 2.98 2.65 15.11
C TRP A 33 3.87 3.90 15.30
N LEU A 34 5.20 3.72 15.39
CA LEU A 34 6.15 4.83 15.42
C LEU A 34 6.04 5.70 14.15
N ALA A 35 6.03 5.08 12.97
CA ALA A 35 5.93 5.79 11.69
C ALA A 35 4.59 6.54 11.50
N ASP A 36 3.51 6.03 12.10
CA ASP A 36 2.17 6.65 12.04
C ASP A 36 2.00 7.80 13.05
N ASN A 37 2.89 7.93 14.04
CA ASN A 37 2.73 8.88 15.15
C ASN A 37 3.90 9.84 15.34
N PHE A 38 5.09 9.51 14.84
CA PHE A 38 6.30 10.27 15.05
C PHE A 38 7.09 10.42 13.74
N LYS A 39 7.81 11.52 13.63
CA LYS A 39 8.86 11.74 12.64
C LYS A 39 10.22 11.69 13.32
N LEU A 40 11.21 11.14 12.62
CA LEU A 40 12.59 11.14 13.08
C LEU A 40 13.28 12.43 12.60
N VAL A 41 13.66 13.31 13.53
CA VAL A 41 14.38 14.55 13.25
C VAL A 41 15.65 14.56 14.09
N ASP A 42 16.81 14.66 13.43
CA ASP A 42 18.12 14.65 14.09
C ASP A 42 18.36 13.47 15.06
N GLY A 43 17.72 12.32 14.79
CA GLY A 43 17.82 11.11 15.61
C GLY A 43 16.83 11.03 16.77
N GLU A 44 15.96 12.03 16.94
CA GLU A 44 14.90 12.07 17.95
C GLU A 44 13.51 11.85 17.32
N TYR A 45 12.66 11.09 18.00
CA TYR A 45 11.26 10.90 17.59
C TYR A 45 10.41 12.07 18.09
N ILE A 46 9.90 12.86 17.17
CA ILE A 46 9.01 14.00 17.45
C ILE A 46 7.60 13.62 17.01
N ALA A 47 6.62 13.82 17.90
CA ALA A 47 5.22 13.51 17.60
C ALA A 47 4.73 14.32 16.38
N LEU A 48 4.03 13.64 15.47
CA LEU A 48 3.37 14.27 14.33
C LEU A 48 2.26 15.21 14.81
N THR A 49 2.21 16.38 14.20
CA THR A 49 1.10 17.32 14.36
C THR A 49 -0.16 16.76 13.68
N GLU A 50 -1.32 17.28 14.08
CA GLU A 50 -2.60 16.88 13.47
C GLU A 50 -2.64 17.17 11.96
N GLU A 51 -2.02 18.27 11.52
CA GLU A 51 -1.91 18.63 10.11
C GLU A 51 -1.06 17.61 9.33
N GLU A 52 0.08 17.18 9.89
CA GLU A 52 0.94 16.15 9.30
C GLU A 52 0.24 14.79 9.23
N LYS A 53 -0.55 14.42 10.25
CA LYS A 53 -1.35 13.18 10.24
C LYS A 53 -2.44 13.20 9.16
N GLN A 54 -3.10 14.34 8.99
CA GLN A 54 -4.09 14.53 7.93
C GLN A 54 -3.45 14.48 6.55
N GLU A 55 -2.28 15.09 6.38
CA GLU A 55 -1.51 15.03 5.14
C GLU A 55 -1.06 13.60 4.82
N GLN A 56 -0.55 12.85 5.81
CA GLN A 56 -0.16 11.45 5.64
C GLN A 56 -1.35 10.58 5.20
N THR A 57 -2.53 10.79 5.81
CA THR A 57 -3.77 10.09 5.43
C THR A 57 -4.16 10.40 3.98
N LYS A 58 -4.06 11.67 3.58
CA LYS A 58 -4.34 12.10 2.23
C LYS A 58 -3.37 11.48 1.22
N ILE A 59 -2.07 11.46 1.52
CA ILE A 59 -1.05 10.85 0.66
C ILE A 59 -1.34 9.35 0.45
N LEU A 60 -1.70 8.62 1.49
CA LEU A 60 -2.07 7.20 1.36
C LEU A 60 -3.29 7.01 0.46
N SER A 61 -4.33 7.82 0.66
CA SER A 61 -5.53 7.78 -0.20
C SER A 61 -5.21 8.12 -1.66
N ASP A 62 -4.36 9.11 -1.90
CA ASP A 62 -3.95 9.49 -3.26
C ASP A 62 -3.12 8.38 -3.92
N LYS A 63 -2.27 7.66 -3.17
CA LYS A 63 -1.54 6.48 -3.68
C LYS A 63 -2.48 5.35 -4.09
N GLU A 64 -3.45 5.00 -3.26
CA GLU A 64 -4.47 3.98 -3.60
C GLU A 64 -5.23 4.35 -4.87
N ARG A 65 -5.56 5.63 -5.03
CA ARG A 65 -6.23 6.13 -6.24
C ARG A 65 -5.34 6.04 -7.48
N ILE A 66 -4.04 6.30 -7.35
CA ILE A 66 -3.09 6.16 -8.46
C ILE A 66 -3.00 4.70 -8.89
N GLU A 67 -2.86 3.74 -7.96
CA GLU A 67 -2.79 2.31 -8.29
C GLU A 67 -4.05 1.84 -9.04
N ILE A 68 -5.24 2.29 -8.63
CA ILE A 68 -6.49 1.99 -9.33
C ILE A 68 -6.48 2.55 -10.76
N LEU A 69 -6.02 3.79 -10.94
CA LEU A 69 -5.97 4.43 -12.25
C LEU A 69 -4.96 3.75 -13.18
N GLU A 70 -3.81 3.33 -12.66
CA GLU A 70 -2.80 2.58 -13.41
C GLU A 70 -3.36 1.23 -13.89
N ALA A 71 -4.07 0.50 -13.03
CA ALA A 71 -4.72 -0.76 -13.41
C ALA A 71 -5.81 -0.56 -14.48
N GLN A 72 -6.60 0.52 -14.38
CA GLN A 72 -7.60 0.87 -15.39
C GLN A 72 -6.97 1.23 -16.74
N LEU A 73 -5.85 1.96 -16.72
CA LEU A 73 -5.11 2.32 -17.93
C LEU A 73 -4.55 1.08 -18.63
N GLU A 74 -3.97 0.14 -17.87
CA GLU A 74 -3.45 -1.12 -18.41
C GLU A 74 -4.56 -1.94 -19.09
N ALA A 75 -5.71 -2.11 -18.43
CA ALA A 75 -6.86 -2.80 -19.00
C ALA A 75 -7.37 -2.11 -20.29
N SER A 76 -7.36 -0.77 -20.32
CA SER A 76 -7.73 -0.01 -21.52
C SER A 76 -6.75 -0.23 -22.68
N SER A 77 -5.44 -0.30 -22.39
CA SER A 77 -4.41 -0.57 -23.40
C SER A 77 -4.59 -1.96 -24.02
N GLN A 78 -4.82 -2.98 -23.21
CA GLN A 78 -5.06 -4.35 -23.68
C GLN A 78 -6.32 -4.44 -24.56
N ASN A 79 -7.39 -3.73 -24.19
CA ASN A 79 -8.60 -3.66 -25.01
C ASN A 79 -8.34 -2.98 -26.37
N GLN A 80 -7.50 -1.94 -26.40
CA GLN A 80 -7.12 -1.29 -27.66
C GLN A 80 -6.35 -2.25 -28.57
N GLU A 81 -5.34 -2.95 -28.05
CA GLU A 81 -4.58 -3.95 -28.81
C GLU A 81 -5.48 -5.05 -29.37
N PHE A 82 -6.45 -5.52 -28.58
CA PHE A 82 -7.43 -6.50 -29.03
C PHE A 82 -8.27 -5.97 -30.20
N LEU A 83 -8.79 -4.74 -30.10
CA LEU A 83 -9.59 -4.12 -31.16
C LEU A 83 -8.76 -3.91 -32.44
N GLU A 84 -7.50 -3.49 -32.32
CA GLU A 84 -6.58 -3.36 -33.46
C GLU A 84 -6.36 -4.72 -34.14
N GLY A 85 -6.19 -5.79 -33.37
CA GLY A 85 -6.13 -7.16 -33.87
C GLY A 85 -7.38 -7.57 -34.65
N CYS A 86 -8.57 -7.34 -34.08
CA CYS A 86 -9.84 -7.62 -34.76
C CYS A 86 -9.98 -6.84 -36.09
N LEU A 87 -9.59 -5.56 -36.10
CA LEU A 87 -9.63 -4.75 -37.32
C LEU A 87 -8.69 -5.29 -38.41
N MET A 88 -7.50 -5.74 -38.03
CA MET A 88 -6.55 -6.36 -38.96
C MET A 88 -7.10 -7.67 -39.55
N GLU A 89 -7.67 -8.55 -38.73
CA GLU A 89 -8.31 -9.80 -39.19
C GLU A 89 -9.47 -9.52 -40.15
N MET A 90 -10.32 -8.54 -39.83
CA MET A 90 -11.41 -8.12 -40.70
C MET A 90 -10.90 -7.59 -42.04
N ALA A 91 -9.85 -6.77 -42.05
CA ALA A 91 -9.26 -6.28 -43.28
C ALA A 91 -8.73 -7.44 -44.14
N GLN A 92 -8.04 -8.40 -43.54
CA GLN A 92 -7.56 -9.59 -44.25
C GLN A 92 -8.69 -10.40 -44.89
N MET A 93 -9.82 -10.58 -44.20
CA MET A 93 -10.98 -11.29 -44.73
C MET A 93 -11.65 -10.58 -45.92
N VAL A 94 -11.63 -9.25 -45.95
CA VAL A 94 -12.25 -8.46 -47.04
C VAL A 94 -11.39 -8.45 -48.31
N TYR A 95 -10.07 -8.55 -48.17
CA TYR A 95 -9.11 -8.51 -49.29
C TYR A 95 -8.62 -9.90 -49.75
N ALA A 96 -9.16 -11.00 -49.22
CA ALA A 96 -8.88 -12.39 -49.61
C ALA A 96 -9.89 -12.91 -50.65
#